data_AF-A0A0F9FCA4-F1
#
_entry.id   AF-A0A0F9FCA4-F1
#
_cell.length_a   1.000
_cell.length_b   1.000
_cell.length_c   1.000
_cell.angle_alpha   90.00
_cell.angle_beta   90.00
_cell.angle_gamma   90.00
#
_symmetry.space_group_name_H-M   'P 1'
#
loop_
_entity.id
_entity.type
_entity.pdbx_description
1 polymer ?
#
loop_
_entity_poly.entity_id
_entity_poly.type
_entity_poly.pdbx_seq_one_letter_code
_entity_poly.pdbx_strand_id
1 'polypeptide(L)'
;MSFGASGKLAESLVYFSWKGISSVRQYIIPANPQSAGQGDIRLVIGGTGKAAGKNVVDSAYHGQMKTLDVIPAQQTKQSYLVQYIKDNFLGGSGATMTANYVAELAAVTGHTAYTSFAAGADALTLTDTDIPYASIDPFEKELGLYLLASAAIALGFTGSPYTKTLSAWTATQIDKLTGHLTS
;
A
#
# COMPACT_ATOMS: atom_id res chain seq x y z
N MET A 1 1.11 45.54 -24.94
CA MET A 1 1.34 45.57 -23.49
C MET A 1 2.80 45.26 -23.24
N SER A 2 3.60 46.25 -22.79
CA SER A 2 5.02 46.03 -22.50
C SER A 2 5.15 45.54 -21.06
N PHE A 3 5.74 44.37 -20.92
CA PHE A 3 5.89 43.64 -19.67
C PHE A 3 7.26 44.00 -19.07
N GLY A 4 7.35 45.21 -18.50
CA GLY A 4 8.47 45.63 -17.66
C GLY A 4 8.40 45.09 -16.22
N ALA A 5 7.34 44.34 -15.89
CA ALA A 5 7.06 43.75 -14.57
C ALA A 5 6.90 42.21 -14.64
N SER A 6 7.66 41.56 -15.51
CA SER A 6 7.27 40.34 -16.23
C SER A 6 7.76 39.00 -15.69
N GLY A 7 8.54 38.95 -14.62
CA GLY A 7 9.15 37.69 -14.17
C GLY A 7 8.11 36.60 -13.86
N LYS A 8 7.12 36.89 -13.00
CA LYS A 8 6.18 35.86 -12.51
C LYS A 8 4.87 35.76 -13.28
N LEU A 9 4.42 36.84 -13.92
CA LEU A 9 3.17 36.86 -14.69
C LEU A 9 3.38 36.32 -16.12
N ALA A 10 4.53 36.57 -16.74
CA ALA A 10 4.82 36.03 -18.08
C ALA A 10 5.02 34.51 -18.05
N GLU A 11 5.55 33.94 -16.96
CA GLU A 11 5.69 32.48 -16.77
C GLU A 11 4.34 31.77 -16.58
N SER A 12 3.28 32.50 -16.24
CA SER A 12 1.93 31.94 -16.03
C SER A 12 1.08 31.90 -17.31
N LEU A 13 1.60 32.35 -18.45
CA LEU A 13 0.86 32.48 -19.71
C LEU A 13 1.63 31.84 -20.87
N VAL A 14 1.01 30.85 -21.54
CA VAL A 14 1.56 30.22 -22.74
C VAL A 14 0.95 30.91 -23.96
N TYR A 15 1.82 31.53 -24.76
CA TYR A 15 1.46 32.16 -26.02
C TYR A 15 1.65 31.19 -27.17
N PHE A 16 0.62 31.01 -27.99
CA PHE A 16 0.71 30.21 -29.20
C PHE A 16 -0.27 30.72 -30.24
N SER A 17 0.05 30.52 -31.52
CA SER A 17 -0.88 30.81 -32.61
C SER A 17 -1.73 29.57 -32.90
N TRP A 18 -3.06 29.72 -32.85
CA TRP A 18 -4.00 28.68 -33.23
C TRP A 18 -4.91 29.19 -34.33
N LYS A 19 -4.87 28.53 -35.50
CA LYS A 19 -5.66 28.92 -36.70
C LYS A 19 -5.52 30.41 -37.07
N GLY A 20 -4.31 30.94 -36.99
CA GLY A 20 -4.03 32.35 -37.32
C GLY A 20 -4.43 33.36 -36.23
N ILE A 21 -4.93 32.92 -35.08
CA ILE A 21 -5.29 33.77 -33.94
C ILE A 21 -4.23 33.61 -32.85
N SER A 22 -3.62 34.73 -32.43
CA SER A 22 -2.75 34.76 -31.26
C SER A 22 -3.57 34.44 -30.02
N SER A 23 -3.36 33.24 -29.47
CA SER A 23 -4.09 32.71 -28.33
C SER A 23 -3.18 32.70 -27.10
N VAL A 24 -3.78 32.97 -25.95
CA VAL A 24 -3.10 32.89 -24.65
C VAL A 24 -3.83 31.87 -23.80
N ARG A 25 -3.09 30.93 -23.20
CA ARG A 25 -3.63 30.03 -22.18
C ARG A 25 -2.89 30.23 -20.87
N GLN A 26 -3.62 30.13 -19.77
CA GLN A 26 -3.03 30.11 -18.44
C GLN A 26 -2.25 28.82 -18.26
N TYR A 27 -0.96 28.94 -17.91
CA TYR A 27 -0.15 27.86 -17.40
C TYR A 27 -0.59 27.56 -15.97
N ILE A 28 -1.57 26.66 -15.84
CA ILE A 28 -2.02 26.17 -14.55
C ILE A 28 -1.16 24.96 -14.21
N ILE A 29 -0.25 25.11 -13.26
CA ILE A 29 0.33 23.96 -12.57
C ILE A 29 -0.79 23.44 -11.65
N PRO A 30 -1.33 22.23 -11.88
CA PRO A 30 -2.35 21.70 -10.99
C PRO A 30 -1.73 21.57 -9.60
N ALA A 31 -2.36 22.19 -8.59
CA ALA A 31 -1.98 21.97 -7.21
C ALA A 31 -2.18 20.48 -6.88
N ASN A 32 -1.19 19.86 -6.21
CA ASN A 32 -1.36 18.53 -5.61
C ASN A 32 -1.75 18.73 -4.15
N PRO A 33 -3.05 18.90 -3.83
CA PRO A 33 -3.48 19.20 -2.46
C PRO A 33 -3.04 18.09 -1.50
N GLN A 34 -2.31 18.48 -0.45
CA GLN A 34 -1.85 17.61 0.63
C GLN A 34 -2.84 17.65 1.80
N SER A 35 -4.10 17.30 1.55
CA SER A 35 -5.09 17.17 2.64
C SER A 35 -4.82 15.92 3.47
N ALA A 36 -5.21 15.94 4.75
CA ALA A 36 -5.10 14.80 5.68
C ALA A 36 -5.58 13.47 5.07
N GLY A 37 -6.82 13.43 4.56
CA GLY A 37 -7.37 12.20 3.97
C GLY A 37 -6.64 11.71 2.70
N GLN A 38 -5.96 12.60 1.96
CA GLN A 38 -5.09 12.19 0.85
C GLN A 38 -3.79 11.58 1.40
N GLY A 39 -3.27 12.12 2.50
CA GLY A 39 -2.14 11.54 3.22
C GLY A 39 -2.46 10.14 3.71
N ASP A 40 -3.59 9.95 4.39
CA ASP A 40 -3.99 8.66 4.97
C ASP A 40 -4.10 7.56 3.90
N ILE A 41 -4.79 7.84 2.78
CA ILE A 41 -4.93 6.86 1.70
C ILE A 41 -3.57 6.54 1.05
N ARG A 42 -2.72 7.56 0.83
CA ARG A 42 -1.38 7.34 0.26
C ARG A 42 -0.50 6.55 1.20
N LEU A 43 -0.62 6.75 2.50
CA LEU A 43 0.13 6.05 3.53
C LEU A 43 -0.21 4.56 3.50
N VAL A 44 -1.51 4.25 3.57
CA VAL A 44 -2.03 2.89 3.53
C VAL A 44 -1.65 2.19 2.23
N ILE A 45 -1.94 2.78 1.08
CA ILE A 45 -1.64 2.17 -0.23
C ILE A 45 -0.12 2.02 -0.42
N GLY A 46 0.68 2.99 0.02
CA GLY A 46 2.14 2.94 -0.06
C GLY A 46 2.73 1.81 0.80
N GLY A 47 2.27 1.69 2.04
CA GLY A 47 2.68 0.64 2.96
C GLY A 47 2.28 -0.76 2.48
N THR A 48 1.01 -0.94 2.10
CA THR A 48 0.51 -2.20 1.53
C THR A 48 1.24 -2.55 0.23
N GLY A 49 1.53 -1.56 -0.61
CA GLY A 49 2.29 -1.75 -1.86
C GLY A 49 3.71 -2.26 -1.62
N LYS A 50 4.42 -1.70 -0.64
CA LYS A 50 5.75 -2.19 -0.24
C LYS A 50 5.71 -3.64 0.25
N ALA A 51 4.70 -3.99 1.06
CA ALA A 51 4.50 -5.35 1.56
C ALA A 51 4.19 -6.32 0.41
N ALA A 52 3.18 -6.04 -0.41
CA ALA A 52 2.82 -6.86 -1.56
C ALA A 52 3.97 -7.03 -2.56
N GLY A 53 4.86 -6.04 -2.66
CA GLY A 53 6.08 -6.11 -3.45
C GLY A 53 7.08 -7.20 -3.02
N LYS A 54 6.99 -7.69 -1.78
CA LYS A 54 7.86 -8.77 -1.27
C LYS A 54 7.45 -10.17 -1.72
N ASN A 55 6.25 -10.32 -2.28
CA ASN A 55 5.86 -11.56 -2.94
C ASN A 55 6.60 -11.68 -4.29
N VAL A 56 7.71 -12.40 -4.30
CA VAL A 56 8.53 -12.56 -5.52
C VAL A 56 7.86 -13.48 -6.54
N VAL A 57 8.34 -13.43 -7.79
CA VAL A 57 7.84 -14.33 -8.84
C VAL A 57 8.21 -15.78 -8.48
N ASP A 58 7.28 -16.69 -8.78
CA ASP A 58 7.38 -18.13 -8.47
C ASP A 58 7.71 -18.53 -7.03
N SER A 59 7.54 -17.61 -6.08
CA SER A 59 7.61 -17.95 -4.66
C SER A 59 6.53 -18.96 -4.25
N ALA A 60 6.70 -19.66 -3.13
CA ALA A 60 5.68 -20.56 -2.60
C ALA A 60 4.34 -19.83 -2.35
N TYR A 61 4.39 -18.57 -1.91
CA TYR A 61 3.22 -17.71 -1.76
C TYR A 61 2.54 -17.46 -3.11
N HIS A 62 3.30 -17.06 -4.13
CA HIS A 62 2.77 -16.88 -5.48
C HIS A 62 2.26 -18.20 -6.09
N GLY A 63 2.93 -19.31 -5.78
CA GLY A 63 2.51 -20.66 -6.15
C GLY A 63 1.10 -20.97 -5.67
N GLN A 64 0.79 -20.71 -4.39
CA GLN A 64 -0.57 -20.86 -3.84
C GLN A 64 -1.58 -19.98 -4.58
N MET A 65 -1.24 -18.72 -4.88
CA MET A 65 -2.13 -17.83 -5.64
C MET A 65 -2.45 -18.38 -7.05
N LYS A 66 -1.46 -18.95 -7.73
CA LYS A 66 -1.64 -19.58 -9.04
C LYS A 66 -2.49 -20.85 -8.93
N THR A 67 -2.21 -21.69 -7.94
CA THR A 67 -2.95 -22.96 -7.73
C THR A 67 -4.42 -22.73 -7.43
N LEU A 68 -4.73 -21.67 -6.67
CA LEU A 68 -6.10 -21.30 -6.32
C LEU A 68 -6.78 -20.42 -7.37
N ASP A 69 -6.07 -20.03 -8.43
CA ASP A 69 -6.56 -19.15 -9.50
C ASP A 69 -7.20 -17.85 -8.97
N VAL A 70 -6.61 -17.27 -7.92
CA VAL A 70 -7.19 -16.09 -7.25
C VAL A 70 -6.84 -14.78 -7.96
N ILE A 71 -5.85 -14.78 -8.85
CA ILE A 71 -5.37 -13.58 -9.54
C ILE A 71 -6.29 -13.33 -10.75
N PRO A 72 -7.10 -12.26 -10.76
CA PRO A 72 -7.99 -11.99 -11.88
C PRO A 72 -7.20 -11.72 -13.16
N ALA A 73 -7.80 -12.07 -14.31
CA ALA A 73 -7.22 -11.74 -15.61
C ALA A 73 -6.94 -10.23 -15.73
N GLN A 74 -5.83 -9.88 -16.38
CA GLN A 74 -5.36 -8.50 -16.58
C GLN A 74 -4.88 -7.76 -15.32
N GLN A 75 -4.73 -8.45 -14.18
CA GLN A 75 -4.09 -7.90 -12.99
C GLN A 75 -2.76 -8.57 -12.70
N THR A 76 -1.83 -7.82 -12.12
CA THR A 76 -0.61 -8.41 -11.54
C THR A 76 -0.91 -8.92 -10.14
N LYS A 77 -0.14 -9.91 -9.66
CA LYS A 77 -0.29 -10.44 -8.30
C LYS A 77 -0.14 -9.36 -7.23
N GLN A 78 0.73 -8.37 -7.45
CA GLN A 78 0.95 -7.27 -6.51
C GLN A 78 -0.24 -6.31 -6.49
N SER A 79 -0.76 -5.92 -7.66
CA SER A 79 -1.95 -5.07 -7.74
C SER A 79 -3.16 -5.75 -7.11
N TYR A 80 -3.34 -7.06 -7.37
CA TYR A 80 -4.41 -7.84 -6.76
C TYR A 80 -4.27 -7.91 -5.23
N LEU A 81 -3.08 -8.20 -4.70
CA LEU A 81 -2.87 -8.25 -3.24
C LEU A 81 -3.16 -6.91 -2.57
N VAL A 82 -2.70 -5.79 -3.15
CA VAL A 82 -2.99 -4.45 -2.62
C VAL A 82 -4.50 -4.20 -2.62
N GLN A 83 -5.17 -4.49 -3.74
CA GLN A 83 -6.62 -4.33 -3.85
C GLN A 83 -7.36 -5.20 -2.83
N TYR A 84 -7.03 -6.49 -2.77
CA TYR A 84 -7.66 -7.45 -1.86
C TYR A 84 -7.50 -7.03 -0.41
N ILE A 85 -6.29 -6.64 0.01
CA ILE A 85 -6.04 -6.19 1.38
C ILE A 85 -6.83 -4.93 1.69
N LYS A 86 -6.82 -3.96 0.77
CA LYS A 86 -7.54 -2.70 0.93
C LYS A 86 -9.06 -2.91 0.99
N ASP A 87 -9.61 -3.83 0.22
CA ASP A 87 -11.06 -4.04 0.19
C ASP A 87 -11.56 -4.89 1.37
N ASN A 88 -10.75 -5.82 1.89
CA ASN A 88 -11.17 -6.76 2.94
C ASN A 88 -10.76 -6.35 4.37
N PHE A 89 -9.61 -5.69 4.54
CA PHE A 89 -9.08 -5.35 5.86
C PHE A 89 -9.04 -3.84 6.11
N LEU A 90 -8.79 -3.05 5.07
CA LEU A 90 -8.66 -1.58 5.17
C LEU A 90 -9.78 -0.85 4.41
N GLY A 91 -10.95 -1.48 4.35
CA GLY A 91 -12.07 -1.04 3.53
C GLY A 91 -12.71 0.28 3.98
N GLY A 92 -13.59 0.82 3.13
CA GLY A 92 -14.31 2.06 3.40
C GLY A 92 -13.57 3.33 2.97
N SER A 93 -14.02 4.47 3.49
CA SER A 93 -13.46 5.80 3.18
C SER A 93 -13.48 6.71 4.40
N GLY A 94 -12.61 7.73 4.41
CA GLY A 94 -12.48 8.68 5.51
C GLY A 94 -12.33 7.97 6.86
N ALA A 95 -13.18 8.35 7.82
CA ALA A 95 -13.18 7.80 9.17
C ALA A 95 -13.35 6.27 9.24
N THR A 96 -14.06 5.65 8.29
CA THR A 96 -14.23 4.18 8.27
C THR A 96 -12.92 3.48 7.96
N MET A 97 -12.18 3.98 6.96
CA MET A 97 -10.87 3.43 6.61
C MET A 97 -9.87 3.65 7.75
N THR A 98 -9.86 4.84 8.36
CA THR A 98 -9.05 5.14 9.54
C THR A 98 -9.34 4.17 10.69
N ALA A 99 -10.61 3.91 11.00
CA ALA A 99 -11.00 2.98 12.06
C ALA A 99 -10.52 1.55 11.76
N ASN A 100 -10.67 1.09 10.52
CA ASN A 100 -10.20 -0.23 10.09
C ASN A 100 -8.67 -0.34 10.16
N TYR A 101 -7.96 0.70 9.72
CA TYR A 101 -6.50 0.78 9.84
C TYR A 101 -6.04 0.68 11.31
N VAL A 102 -6.64 1.46 12.20
CA VAL A 102 -6.32 1.44 13.63
C VAL A 102 -6.64 0.07 14.24
N ALA A 103 -7.71 -0.59 13.81
CA ALA A 103 -8.05 -1.94 14.26
C ALA A 103 -7.00 -2.98 13.84
N GLU A 104 -6.55 -2.96 12.59
CA GLU A 104 -5.50 -3.86 12.10
C GLU A 104 -4.13 -3.58 12.75
N LEU A 105 -3.80 -2.29 12.96
CA LEU A 105 -2.59 -1.90 13.68
C LEU A 105 -2.64 -2.37 15.14
N ALA A 106 -3.79 -2.24 15.81
CA ALA A 106 -4.00 -2.78 17.15
C ALA A 106 -3.92 -4.32 17.18
N ALA A 107 -4.39 -4.99 16.13
CA ALA A 107 -4.35 -6.45 16.03
C ALA A 107 -2.91 -6.99 15.92
N VAL A 108 -2.06 -6.36 15.10
CA VAL A 108 -0.64 -6.76 15.00
C VAL A 108 0.14 -6.38 16.26
N THR A 109 -0.02 -5.17 16.79
CA THR A 109 0.70 -4.72 17.99
C THR A 109 0.31 -5.50 19.25
N GLY A 110 -0.96 -5.93 19.35
CA GLY A 110 -1.45 -6.81 20.41
C GLY A 110 -1.14 -8.30 20.19
N HIS A 111 -0.52 -8.67 19.07
CA HIS A 111 -0.24 -10.07 18.76
C HIS A 111 0.86 -10.64 19.67
N THR A 112 0.66 -11.86 20.19
CA THR A 112 1.62 -12.51 21.11
C THR A 112 3.01 -12.71 20.49
N ALA A 113 3.06 -12.83 19.16
CA ALA A 113 4.29 -12.94 18.37
C ALA A 113 4.66 -11.64 17.62
N TYR A 114 4.29 -10.45 18.12
CA TYR A 114 4.61 -9.16 17.49
C TYR A 114 6.09 -9.00 17.14
N THR A 115 6.99 -9.36 18.06
CA THR A 115 8.45 -9.28 17.84
C THR A 115 8.92 -10.19 16.70
N SER A 116 8.23 -11.29 16.43
CA SER A 116 8.50 -12.15 15.29
C SER A 116 7.99 -11.55 13.98
N PHE A 117 6.88 -10.82 13.98
CA PHE A 117 6.45 -10.03 12.81
C PHE A 117 7.47 -8.94 12.49
N ALA A 118 8.00 -8.26 13.50
CA ALA A 118 9.07 -7.27 13.34
C ALA A 118 10.32 -7.88 12.70
N ALA A 119 10.81 -8.99 13.27
CA ALA A 119 11.97 -9.70 12.73
C ALA A 119 11.73 -10.23 11.30
N GLY A 120 10.53 -10.74 11.01
CA GLY A 120 10.15 -11.18 9.67
C GLY A 120 10.10 -10.03 8.65
N ALA A 121 9.56 -8.88 9.05
CA ALA A 121 9.53 -7.68 8.22
C ALA A 121 10.95 -7.16 7.94
N ASP A 122 11.83 -7.18 8.93
CA ASP A 122 13.25 -6.84 8.78
C ASP A 122 13.98 -7.80 7.84
N ALA A 123 13.74 -9.11 7.95
CA ALA A 123 14.30 -10.11 7.04
C ALA A 123 13.84 -9.89 5.59
N LEU A 124 12.62 -9.38 5.41
CA LEU A 124 12.10 -8.97 4.10
C LEU A 124 12.59 -7.60 3.66
N THR A 125 13.39 -6.86 4.44
CA THR A 125 13.82 -5.48 4.19
C THR A 125 12.63 -4.54 3.97
N LEU A 126 11.56 -4.72 4.75
CA LEU A 126 10.47 -3.76 4.80
C LEU A 126 10.84 -2.57 5.68
N THR A 127 10.33 -1.41 5.33
CA THR A 127 10.53 -0.17 6.08
C THR A 127 9.20 0.49 6.35
N ASP A 128 9.13 1.13 7.50
CA ASP A 128 7.97 1.94 7.87
C ASP A 128 7.72 3.00 6.79
N THR A 129 6.44 3.31 6.59
CA THR A 129 6.04 4.34 5.66
C THR A 129 5.37 5.44 6.46
N ASP A 130 5.90 6.65 6.35
CA ASP A 130 5.33 7.83 6.96
C ASP A 130 5.05 8.89 5.87
N ILE A 131 3.95 9.60 6.03
CA ILE A 131 3.55 10.72 5.18
C ILE A 131 3.29 11.91 6.10
N PRO A 132 4.10 12.99 6.03
CA PRO A 132 4.06 14.08 7.00
C PRO A 132 2.71 14.81 7.18
N TYR A 133 1.81 14.66 6.21
CA TYR A 133 0.48 15.28 6.20
C TYR A 133 -0.65 14.26 6.36
N ALA A 134 -0.33 13.00 6.69
CA ALA A 134 -1.33 12.04 7.15
C ALA A 134 -1.78 12.39 8.59
N SER A 135 -2.99 12.00 8.93
CA SER A 135 -3.59 12.17 10.25
C SER A 135 -3.62 10.89 11.09
N ILE A 136 -3.19 9.77 10.50
CA ILE A 136 -3.07 8.46 11.13
C ILE A 136 -1.60 8.12 11.39
N ASP A 137 -1.36 7.19 12.33
CA ASP A 137 -0.01 6.74 12.67
C ASP A 137 0.72 6.13 11.46
N PRO A 138 2.06 6.21 11.40
CA PRO A 138 2.85 5.63 10.31
C PRO A 138 2.50 4.18 10.04
N PHE A 139 2.56 3.78 8.77
CA PHE A 139 2.38 2.39 8.40
C PHE A 139 3.61 1.59 8.81
N GLU A 140 3.48 0.86 9.92
CA GLU A 140 4.51 -0.02 10.46
C GLU A 140 4.79 -1.20 9.52
N LYS A 141 6.07 -1.56 9.38
CA LYS A 141 6.51 -2.68 8.54
C LYS A 141 5.89 -4.03 8.96
N GLU A 142 5.61 -4.21 10.25
CA GLU A 142 4.96 -5.37 10.86
C GLU A 142 3.54 -5.55 10.34
N LEU A 143 2.79 -4.44 10.26
CA LEU A 143 1.43 -4.42 9.74
C LEU A 143 1.39 -4.94 8.30
N GLY A 144 2.38 -4.58 7.49
CA GLY A 144 2.51 -5.08 6.12
C GLY A 144 2.59 -6.61 6.04
N LEU A 145 3.44 -7.23 6.87
CA LEU A 145 3.59 -8.68 6.91
C LEU A 145 2.35 -9.36 7.51
N TYR A 146 1.75 -8.76 8.53
CA TYR A 146 0.52 -9.23 9.16
C TYR A 146 -0.67 -9.23 8.19
N LEU A 147 -0.81 -8.20 7.37
CA LEU A 147 -1.87 -8.11 6.37
C LEU A 147 -1.68 -9.14 5.24
N LEU A 148 -0.44 -9.47 4.86
CA LEU A 148 -0.17 -10.58 3.94
C LEU A 148 -0.55 -11.93 4.54
N ALA A 149 -0.25 -12.15 5.83
CA ALA A 149 -0.68 -13.35 6.55
C ALA A 149 -2.22 -13.47 6.56
N SER A 150 -2.91 -12.38 6.89
CA SER A 150 -4.36 -12.29 6.90
C SER A 150 -4.95 -12.57 5.52
N ALA A 151 -4.37 -11.97 4.47
CA ALA A 151 -4.79 -12.20 3.10
C ALA A 151 -4.59 -13.65 2.67
N ALA A 152 -3.46 -14.29 2.99
CA ALA A 152 -3.21 -15.69 2.65
C ALA A 152 -4.25 -16.63 3.27
N ILE A 153 -4.60 -16.41 4.55
CA ILE A 153 -5.62 -17.19 5.24
C ILE A 153 -7.00 -16.94 4.60
N ALA A 154 -7.35 -15.68 4.35
CA ALA A 154 -8.65 -15.31 3.78
C ALA A 154 -8.83 -15.78 2.32
N LEU A 155 -7.74 -15.84 1.55
CA LEU A 155 -7.70 -16.42 0.20
C LEU A 155 -7.75 -17.96 0.20
N GLY A 156 -7.73 -18.60 1.36
CA GLY A 156 -7.84 -20.06 1.49
C GLY A 156 -6.55 -20.80 1.16
N PHE A 157 -5.39 -20.19 1.40
CA PHE A 157 -4.11 -20.88 1.21
C PHE A 157 -4.05 -22.15 2.05
N THR A 158 -3.45 -23.19 1.49
CA THR A 158 -3.42 -24.51 2.09
C THR A 158 -2.07 -24.82 2.74
N GLY A 159 -2.07 -25.74 3.71
CA GLY A 159 -0.86 -26.13 4.42
C GLY A 159 -0.39 -25.14 5.48
N SER A 160 0.71 -25.46 6.15
CA SER A 160 1.32 -24.58 7.15
C SER A 160 1.98 -23.38 6.45
N PRO A 161 1.80 -22.13 6.92
CA PRO A 161 1.15 -21.74 8.18
C PRO A 161 -0.37 -21.42 8.08
N TYR A 162 -0.95 -21.46 6.89
CA TYR A 162 -2.22 -20.82 6.55
C TYR A 162 -3.49 -21.50 7.08
N THR A 163 -3.41 -22.75 7.53
CA THR A 163 -4.57 -23.46 8.11
C THR A 163 -4.85 -23.10 9.58
N LYS A 164 -3.94 -22.36 10.24
CA LYS A 164 -4.14 -21.89 11.62
C LYS A 164 -4.69 -20.47 11.63
N THR A 165 -5.62 -20.20 12.55
CA THR A 165 -6.07 -18.84 12.86
C THR A 165 -4.88 -17.94 13.17
N LEU A 166 -4.89 -16.73 12.62
CA LEU A 166 -3.74 -15.82 12.70
C LEU A 166 -3.30 -15.52 14.12
N SER A 167 -4.26 -15.32 15.05
CA SER A 167 -4.00 -15.07 16.47
C SER A 167 -3.23 -16.18 17.19
N ALA A 168 -3.17 -17.39 16.62
CA ALA A 168 -2.44 -18.54 17.15
C ALA A 168 -1.09 -18.76 16.45
N TRP A 169 -0.66 -17.84 15.58
CA TRP A 169 0.63 -17.92 14.93
C TRP A 169 1.76 -17.67 15.94
N THR A 170 2.80 -18.47 15.83
CA THR A 170 4.05 -18.32 16.59
C THR A 170 5.16 -17.89 15.63
N ALA A 171 6.36 -17.64 16.16
CA ALA A 171 7.56 -17.37 15.36
C ALA A 171 7.71 -18.35 14.18
N THR A 172 7.50 -19.65 14.41
CA THR A 172 7.63 -20.67 13.35
C THR A 172 6.65 -20.48 12.19
N GLN A 173 5.43 -19.99 12.43
CA GLN A 173 4.50 -19.71 11.34
C GLN A 173 4.91 -18.46 10.57
N ILE A 174 5.39 -17.43 11.27
CA ILE A 174 5.83 -16.17 10.68
C ILE A 174 7.09 -16.38 9.84
N ASP A 175 8.07 -17.15 10.33
CA ASP A 175 9.28 -17.52 9.58
C ASP A 175 8.94 -18.27 8.29
N LYS A 176 7.94 -19.17 8.34
CA LYS A 176 7.47 -19.87 7.15
C LYS A 176 6.82 -18.92 6.15
N LEU A 177 5.98 -17.99 6.59
CA LEU A 177 5.42 -16.96 5.71
C LEU A 177 6.53 -16.14 5.05
N THR A 178 7.48 -15.65 5.83
CA THR A 178 8.64 -14.89 5.35
C THR A 178 9.42 -15.68 4.31
N GLY A 179 9.70 -16.96 4.58
CA GLY A 179 10.31 -17.86 3.61
C GLY A 179 9.48 -17.95 2.33
N HIS A 180 8.19 -18.27 2.44
CA HIS A 180 7.27 -18.42 1.31
C HIS A 180 7.13 -17.20 0.40
N LEU A 181 7.40 -15.99 0.92
CA LEU A 181 7.37 -14.76 0.12
C LEU A 181 8.60 -14.62 -0.79
N THR A 182 9.73 -15.23 -0.41
CA THR A 182 11.04 -15.09 -1.09
C THR A 182 11.52 -16.35 -1.81
N SER A 183 11.10 -17.54 -1.36
CA SER A 183 11.52 -18.85 -1.87
C SER A 183 10.57 -19.39 -2.92
#